data_AF-A0A946QKF0-F1
#
_entry.id   AF-A0A946QKF0-F1
#
_cell.length_a   1.000
_cell.length_b   1.000
_cell.length_c   1.000
_cell.angle_alpha   90.00
_cell.angle_beta   90.00
_cell.angle_gamma   90.00
#
_symmetry.space_group_name_H-M   'P 1'
#
loop_
_entity.id
_entity.type
_entity.pdbx_description
1 polymer ?
#
loop_
_entity_poly.entity_id
_entity_poly.type
_entity_poly.pdbx_seq_one_letter_code
_entity_poly.pdbx_strand_id
1 'polypeptide(L)'
;MPVSHATWVTEEEQHMVFPCDDLGIDFDQSYSLLRGISVNASPEILYKWLNQLQYGPYSYDWLDNPGRRSPQYLVEDSPSMKPGKPVIEMFTLASIELNRHFTAVMKPNFSRDLRNAPLLI
;
A
#
# COMPACT_ATOMS: atom_id res chain seq x y z
N MET A 1 -9.15 -9.37 12.39
CA MET A 1 -8.27 -10.55 12.12
C MET A 1 -7.17 -10.58 13.17
N PRO A 2 -6.62 -11.74 13.58
CA PRO A 2 -5.48 -11.75 14.49
C PRO A 2 -4.24 -11.21 13.77
N VAL A 3 -3.64 -10.16 14.32
CA VAL A 3 -2.42 -9.55 13.79
C VAL A 3 -1.23 -10.44 14.12
N SER A 4 -0.46 -10.87 13.12
CA SER A 4 0.73 -11.71 13.31
C SER A 4 1.91 -10.91 13.85
N HIS A 5 2.07 -9.68 13.37
CA HIS A 5 3.11 -8.76 13.85
C HIS A 5 2.64 -7.31 13.73
N ALA A 6 2.99 -6.48 14.71
CA ALA A 6 2.64 -5.07 14.78
C ALA A 6 3.87 -4.26 15.19
N THR A 7 4.23 -3.24 14.41
CA THR A 7 5.32 -2.32 14.73
C THR A 7 4.84 -0.87 14.63
N TRP A 8 5.08 -0.07 15.69
CA TRP A 8 4.73 1.35 15.77
C TRP A 8 3.25 1.68 15.48
N VAL A 9 2.36 0.75 15.86
CA VAL A 9 0.90 0.94 15.88
C VAL A 9 0.40 0.85 17.33
N THR A 10 -0.65 1.60 17.63
CA THR A 10 -1.37 1.55 18.92
C THR A 10 -2.26 0.31 19.01
N GLU A 11 -2.75 0.01 20.21
CA GLU A 11 -3.73 -1.07 20.41
C GLU A 11 -5.07 -0.78 19.71
N GLU A 12 -5.50 0.48 19.67
CA GLU A 12 -6.71 0.88 18.97
C GLU A 12 -6.58 0.63 17.46
N GLU A 13 -5.47 1.03 16.86
CA GLU A 13 -5.18 0.81 15.43
C GLU A 13 -5.10 -0.69 15.07
N GLN A 14 -4.60 -1.54 15.97
CA GLN A 14 -4.55 -2.98 15.76
C GLN A 14 -5.93 -3.65 15.70
N HIS A 15 -6.93 -3.05 16.36
CA HIS A 15 -8.29 -3.58 16.41
C HIS A 15 -9.23 -2.91 15.40
N MET A 16 -8.73 -1.98 14.58
CA MET A 16 -9.50 -1.41 13.49
C MET A 16 -9.85 -2.47 12.44
N VAL A 17 -11.02 -2.28 11.82
CA VAL A 17 -11.40 -3.04 10.62
C VAL A 17 -10.87 -2.28 9.41
N PHE A 18 -10.11 -2.96 8.57
CA PHE A 18 -9.55 -2.37 7.36
C PHE A 18 -10.28 -2.90 6.12
N PRO A 19 -10.47 -2.10 5.06
CA PRO A 19 -11.13 -2.59 3.85
C PRO A 19 -10.43 -3.77 3.16
N CYS A 20 -9.15 -4.03 3.45
CA CYS A 20 -8.46 -5.23 2.97
C CYS A 20 -8.95 -6.52 3.64
N ASP A 21 -9.57 -6.43 4.82
CA ASP A 21 -10.10 -7.57 5.56
C ASP A 21 -11.27 -8.23 4.79
N ASP A 22 -11.99 -7.45 3.99
CA ASP A 22 -13.14 -7.90 3.19
C ASP A 22 -12.76 -8.54 1.85
N LEU A 23 -11.46 -8.61 1.50
CA LEU A 23 -11.00 -9.14 0.21
C LEU A 23 -11.09 -10.67 0.10
N GLY A 24 -11.53 -11.37 1.16
CA GLY A 24 -11.77 -12.82 1.12
C GLY A 24 -10.51 -13.67 0.88
N ILE A 25 -9.35 -13.16 1.30
CA ILE A 25 -8.09 -13.91 1.26
C ILE A 25 -8.17 -15.04 2.29
N ASP A 26 -7.65 -16.23 1.96
CA ASP A 26 -7.54 -17.32 2.94
C ASP A 26 -6.41 -16.99 3.94
N PHE A 27 -6.82 -16.52 5.12
CA PHE A 27 -5.89 -16.00 6.13
C PHE A 27 -5.21 -17.09 6.96
N ASP A 28 -5.69 -18.34 6.92
CA ASP A 28 -5.02 -19.47 7.59
C ASP A 28 -3.67 -19.80 6.93
N GLN A 29 -3.44 -19.29 5.72
CA GLN A 29 -2.17 -19.38 4.99
C GLN A 29 -1.48 -18.02 4.79
N SER A 30 -1.92 -16.98 5.49
CA SER A 30 -1.44 -15.60 5.30
C SER A 30 -0.91 -14.99 6.61
N TYR A 31 0.07 -14.10 6.49
CA TYR A 31 0.54 -13.29 7.61
C TYR A 31 -0.15 -11.92 7.59
N SER A 32 -0.65 -11.49 8.75
CA SER A 32 -1.15 -10.13 8.94
C SER A 32 -0.08 -9.28 9.62
N LEU A 33 0.43 -8.28 8.91
CA LEU A 33 1.51 -7.41 9.37
C LEU A 33 1.01 -5.97 9.40
N LEU A 34 1.09 -5.33 10.56
CA LEU A 34 0.79 -3.91 10.73
C LEU A 34 2.06 -3.12 10.97
N ARG A 35 2.23 -2.04 10.21
CA ARG A 35 3.31 -1.07 10.38
C ARG A 35 2.74 0.34 10.38
N GLY A 36 2.95 1.05 11.48
CA GLY A 36 2.52 2.44 11.65
C GLY A 36 3.69 3.40 11.51
N ILE A 37 3.41 4.59 11.00
CA ILE A 37 4.32 5.75 11.04
C ILE A 37 3.46 6.98 11.27
N SER A 38 3.75 7.75 12.32
CA SER A 38 3.12 9.05 12.51
C SER A 38 3.68 10.05 11.51
N VAL A 39 2.81 10.68 10.73
CA VAL A 39 3.19 11.74 9.79
C VAL A 39 2.53 13.04 10.21
N ASN A 40 3.32 14.10 10.37
CA ASN A 40 2.82 15.42 10.71
C ASN A 40 2.27 16.15 9.47
N ALA A 41 1.18 15.61 8.91
CA ALA A 41 0.48 16.18 7.77
C ALA A 41 -1.01 15.82 7.85
N SER A 42 -1.87 16.60 7.21
CA SER A 42 -3.28 16.25 7.12
C SER A 42 -3.50 15.07 6.15
N PRO A 43 -4.56 14.26 6.33
CA PRO A 43 -4.88 13.17 5.42
C PRO A 43 -5.03 13.63 3.96
N GLU A 44 -5.55 14.84 3.71
CA GLU A 44 -5.71 15.40 2.36
C GLU A 44 -4.36 15.56 1.65
N ILE A 45 -3.32 15.98 2.37
CA ILE A 45 -1.97 16.12 1.82
C ILE A 45 -1.39 14.75 1.49
N LEU A 46 -1.53 13.78 2.40
CA LEU A 46 -1.08 12.41 2.19
C LEU A 46 -1.78 11.76 1.00
N TYR A 47 -3.08 11.99 0.83
CA TYR A 47 -3.84 11.42 -0.28
C TYR A 47 -3.43 11.96 -1.64
N LYS A 48 -2.94 13.20 -1.72
CA LYS A 48 -2.34 13.71 -2.96
C LYS A 48 -1.09 12.91 -3.33
N TRP A 49 -0.24 12.55 -2.37
CA TRP A 49 0.91 11.67 -2.60
C TRP A 49 0.50 10.25 -2.97
N LEU A 50 -0.52 9.66 -2.31
CA LEU A 50 -1.03 8.35 -2.68
C LEU A 50 -1.59 8.32 -4.11
N ASN A 51 -2.32 9.36 -4.52
CA ASN A 51 -2.78 9.50 -5.90
C ASN A 51 -1.61 9.56 -6.91
N GLN A 52 -0.47 10.11 -6.52
CA GLN A 52 0.72 10.21 -7.37
C GLN A 52 1.50 8.91 -7.54
N LEU A 53 1.16 7.84 -6.81
CA LEU A 53 1.75 6.51 -7.05
C LEU A 53 1.47 5.96 -8.46
N GLN A 54 0.58 6.61 -9.22
CA GLN A 54 0.41 6.37 -10.66
C GLN A 54 1.58 6.88 -11.53
N TYR A 55 2.45 7.75 -10.99
CA TYR A 55 3.60 8.33 -11.71
C TYR A 55 4.92 7.59 -11.45
N GLY A 56 4.97 6.77 -10.40
CA GLY A 56 6.13 5.97 -10.00
C GLY A 56 5.98 5.36 -8.60
N PRO A 57 6.91 4.49 -8.18
CA PRO A 57 6.89 3.77 -6.90
C PRO A 57 7.44 4.55 -5.70
N TYR A 58 8.19 5.65 -5.92
CA TYR A 58 8.73 6.54 -4.86
C TYR A 58 9.69 5.91 -3.84
N SER A 59 10.02 4.62 -3.96
CA SER A 59 10.98 3.92 -3.10
C SER A 59 12.40 3.98 -3.64
N TYR A 60 12.70 3.22 -4.69
CA TYR A 60 14.05 3.09 -5.22
C TYR A 60 14.02 3.20 -6.73
N ASP A 61 13.81 4.41 -7.26
CA ASP A 61 13.60 4.62 -8.70
C ASP A 61 14.64 3.92 -9.63
N TRP A 62 15.87 3.73 -9.13
CA TRP A 62 16.94 3.02 -9.82
C TRP A 62 16.76 1.48 -9.89
N LEU A 63 16.05 0.89 -8.93
CA LEU A 63 15.67 -0.53 -8.87
C LEU A 63 14.29 -0.79 -9.48
N ASP A 64 13.31 0.06 -9.16
CA ASP A 64 11.89 -0.22 -9.34
C ASP A 64 11.19 0.73 -10.34
N ASN A 65 11.91 1.70 -10.92
CA ASN A 65 11.35 2.64 -11.88
C ASN A 65 12.28 2.90 -13.08
N PRO A 66 12.74 1.86 -13.79
CA PRO A 66 13.92 1.85 -14.71
C PRO A 66 14.83 3.10 -14.74
N GLY A 67 15.22 3.66 -13.59
CA GLY A 67 16.00 4.91 -13.49
C GLY A 67 15.24 6.21 -13.79
N ARG A 68 13.97 6.17 -14.19
CA ARG A 68 13.06 7.32 -14.27
C ARG A 68 12.77 7.79 -12.85
N ARG A 69 13.09 9.05 -12.58
CA ARG A 69 12.85 9.65 -11.26
C ARG A 69 11.36 9.92 -11.04
N SER A 70 10.83 9.49 -9.90
CA SER A 70 9.49 9.84 -9.43
C SER A 70 9.43 11.33 -9.07
N PRO A 71 8.31 12.03 -9.35
CA PRO A 71 8.17 13.46 -9.04
C PRO A 71 8.42 13.75 -7.56
N GLN A 72 9.35 14.66 -7.24
CA GLN A 72 9.74 14.97 -5.84
C GLN A 72 8.85 16.05 -5.20
N TYR A 73 7.81 16.48 -5.91
CA TYR A 73 6.86 17.50 -5.52
C TYR A 73 5.44 16.99 -5.78
N LEU A 74 4.46 17.65 -5.17
CA LEU A 74 3.07 17.40 -5.49
C LEU A 74 2.77 17.91 -6.90
N VAL A 75 2.30 17.03 -7.78
CA VAL A 75 1.82 17.34 -9.11
C VAL A 75 0.41 17.91 -8.98
N GLU A 76 0.26 19.19 -9.30
CA GLU A 76 -1.04 19.85 -9.33
C GLU A 76 -1.97 19.17 -10.35
N ASP A 77 -3.27 19.18 -10.04
CA ASP A 77 -4.32 18.61 -10.89
C ASP A 77 -4.12 17.14 -11.30
N SER A 78 -3.36 16.37 -10.51
CA SER A 78 -3.24 14.93 -10.70
C SER A 78 -4.63 14.28 -10.69
N PRO A 79 -5.00 13.52 -11.73
CA PRO A 79 -6.30 12.86 -11.75
C PRO A 79 -6.38 11.88 -10.58
N SER A 80 -7.57 11.77 -10.00
CA SER A 80 -7.83 10.79 -8.95
C SER A 80 -7.63 9.37 -9.50
N MET A 81 -6.95 8.54 -8.70
CA MET A 81 -6.78 7.15 -9.03
C MET A 81 -8.12 6.42 -9.00
N LYS A 82 -8.27 5.39 -9.82
CA LYS A 82 -9.51 4.62 -9.95
C LYS A 82 -9.27 3.15 -9.64
N PRO A 83 -10.18 2.49 -8.91
CA PRO A 83 -10.14 1.03 -8.76
C PRO A 83 -9.94 0.31 -10.11
N GLY A 84 -9.22 -0.80 -10.07
CA GLY A 84 -8.81 -1.60 -11.23
C GLY A 84 -7.59 -1.07 -11.99
N LYS A 85 -7.02 0.08 -11.60
CA LYS A 85 -5.79 0.59 -12.21
C LYS A 85 -4.52 0.04 -11.54
N PRO A 86 -3.42 -0.13 -12.29
CA PRO A 86 -2.12 -0.46 -11.72
C PRO A 86 -1.62 0.63 -10.75
N VAL A 87 -0.95 0.21 -9.69
CA VAL A 87 -0.26 1.09 -8.73
C VAL A 87 1.14 0.53 -8.49
N ILE A 88 2.15 1.41 -8.55
CA ILE A 88 3.58 1.07 -8.34
C ILE A 88 4.03 -0.22 -9.06
N GLU A 89 3.47 -0.45 -10.26
CA GLU A 89 3.64 -1.65 -11.11
C GLU A 89 3.14 -2.99 -10.53
N MET A 90 3.44 -3.29 -9.27
CA MET A 90 3.21 -4.60 -8.65
C MET A 90 1.77 -4.83 -8.19
N PHE A 91 0.98 -3.77 -8.00
CA PHE A 91 -0.35 -3.86 -7.40
C PHE A 91 -1.45 -3.40 -8.36
N THR A 92 -2.67 -3.86 -8.10
CA THR A 92 -3.91 -3.36 -8.68
C THR A 92 -4.71 -2.70 -7.57
N LEU A 93 -5.14 -1.45 -7.78
CA LEU A 93 -5.98 -0.73 -6.82
C LEU A 93 -7.34 -1.43 -6.69
N ALA A 94 -7.70 -1.87 -5.49
CA ALA A 94 -8.96 -2.56 -5.21
C ALA A 94 -10.06 -1.58 -4.80
N SER A 95 -9.77 -0.67 -3.88
CA SER A 95 -10.74 0.32 -3.39
C SER A 95 -10.04 1.56 -2.84
N ILE A 96 -10.79 2.66 -2.80
CA ILE A 96 -10.39 3.92 -2.16
C ILE A 96 -11.54 4.39 -1.28
N GLU A 97 -11.22 4.70 -0.03
CA GLU A 97 -12.00 5.56 0.85
C GLU A 97 -11.20 6.85 1.06
N LEU A 98 -11.68 7.95 0.46
CA LEU A 98 -10.93 9.21 0.38
C LEU A 98 -10.47 9.67 1.78
N ASN A 99 -9.20 10.05 1.89
CA ASN A 99 -8.57 10.51 3.13
C ASN A 99 -8.50 9.47 4.25
N ARG A 100 -8.80 8.18 3.99
CA ARG A 100 -8.84 7.12 5.01
C ARG A 100 -8.17 5.82 4.59
N HIS A 101 -8.66 5.14 3.56
CA HIS A 101 -8.10 3.85 3.11
C HIS A 101 -7.76 3.80 1.61
N PHE A 102 -6.57 3.28 1.33
CA PHE A 102 -6.07 3.00 -0.02
C PHE A 102 -5.69 1.53 -0.07
N THR A 103 -6.51 0.71 -0.71
CA THR A 103 -6.38 -0.75 -0.66
C THR A 103 -6.00 -1.28 -2.02
N ALA A 104 -4.88 -2.02 -2.10
CA ALA A 104 -4.39 -2.59 -3.35
C ALA A 104 -4.00 -4.06 -3.17
N VAL A 105 -4.12 -4.84 -4.23
CA VAL A 105 -3.83 -6.27 -4.26
C VAL A 105 -2.61 -6.52 -5.14
N MET A 106 -1.66 -7.31 -4.65
CA MET A 106 -0.49 -7.71 -5.43
C MET A 106 -0.92 -8.52 -6.65
N LYS A 107 -0.39 -8.20 -7.83
CA LYS A 107 -0.72 -8.92 -9.06
C LYS A 107 -0.15 -10.35 -9.01
N PRO A 108 -0.82 -11.35 -9.61
CA PRO A 108 -0.40 -12.75 -9.55
C PRO A 108 1.00 -13.04 -10.10
N ASN A 109 1.50 -12.25 -11.04
CA ASN A 109 2.84 -12.41 -11.60
C ASN A 109 3.96 -11.97 -10.63
N PHE A 110 3.62 -11.17 -9.62
CA PHE A 110 4.52 -10.76 -8.54
C PHE A 110 4.34 -11.60 -7.27
N SER A 111 3.24 -12.35 -7.14
CA SER A 111 2.98 -13.23 -5.99
C SER A 111 3.71 -14.58 -6.07
N ARG A 112 4.84 -14.66 -6.79
CA ARG A 112 5.58 -15.92 -6.96
C ARG A 112 6.06 -16.42 -5.59
N ASP A 113 5.62 -17.62 -5.29
CA ASP A 113 5.81 -18.42 -4.08
C ASP A 113 6.70 -17.84 -2.95
N LEU A 114 6.10 -16.97 -2.12
CA LEU A 114 6.70 -16.52 -0.86
C LEU A 114 6.76 -17.63 0.20
N ARG A 115 6.23 -18.85 -0.05
CA ARG A 115 6.23 -19.94 0.95
C ARG A 115 7.64 -20.40 1.36
N ASN A 116 8.67 -20.04 0.57
CA ASN A 116 10.07 -20.38 0.85
C ASN A 116 10.99 -19.15 0.98
N ALA A 117 10.46 -17.93 0.98
CA ALA A 117 11.29 -16.74 1.16
C ALA A 117 11.59 -16.57 2.66
N PRO A 118 12.86 -16.56 3.10
CA PRO A 118 13.16 -16.26 4.50
C PRO A 118 12.67 -14.84 4.81
N LEU A 119 11.85 -14.71 5.84
CA LEU A 119 11.50 -13.41 6.42
C LEU A 119 12.80 -12.78 6.92
N LEU A 120 13.33 -11.83 6.17
CA LEU A 120 14.38 -10.95 6.65
C LEU A 120 13.68 -9.86 7.47
N ILE A 121 13.71 -10.04 8.79
CA ILE A 121 13.34 -9.04 9.80
C ILE A 121 14.63 -8.35 10.24
#